data_AF-A0A0E0KC62-F1
#
_entry.id   AF-A0A0E0KC62-F1
#
_cell.length_a   1.000
_cell.length_b   1.000
_cell.length_c   1.000
_cell.angle_alpha   90.00
_cell.angle_beta   90.00
_cell.angle_gamma   90.00
#
_symmetry.space_group_name_H-M   'P 1'
#
loop_
_entity.id
_entity.type
_entity.pdbx_description
1 polymer ?
#
loop_
_entity_poly.entity_id
_entity_poly.type
_entity_poly.pdbx_seq_one_letter_code
_entity_poly.pdbx_strand_id
1 'polypeptide(L)' 'MAHSSLANLVDIAYAPFIDGFQTLFAGIKNYDITEGRANIQIFIKEMNKIDAYTHTKQDPTEVIALTKKKLGVRT' A
#
# COMPACT_ATOMS: atom_id res chain seq x y z
N MET A 1 14.91 -11.21 -25.07
CA MET A 1 13.99 -10.12 -24.69
C MET A 1 14.15 -9.89 -23.20
N ALA A 2 14.60 -8.70 -22.80
CA ALA A 2 15.01 -8.43 -21.43
C ALA A 2 13.79 -8.41 -20.49
N HIS A 3 13.67 -9.44 -19.66
CA HIS A 3 12.82 -9.42 -18.47
C HIS A 3 13.51 -8.49 -17.46
N SER A 4 13.36 -7.17 -17.62
CA SER A 4 13.78 -6.21 -16.61
C SER A 4 13.07 -6.58 -15.30
N SER A 5 13.84 -6.91 -14.28
CA SER A 5 13.39 -7.48 -13.01
C SER A 5 12.14 -6.78 -12.46
N LEU A 6 11.01 -7.49 -12.52
CA LEU A 6 9.85 -7.28 -11.66
C LEU A 6 10.34 -7.02 -10.23
N ALA A 7 10.00 -5.87 -9.64
CA ALA A 7 10.21 -5.48 -8.23
C ALA A 7 11.45 -6.08 -7.55
N ASN A 8 12.46 -5.26 -7.23
CA ASN A 8 13.59 -5.77 -6.45
C ASN A 8 13.11 -6.26 -5.06
N LEU A 9 13.94 -7.02 -4.33
CA LEU A 9 13.55 -7.55 -3.00
C LEU A 9 13.11 -6.47 -2.01
N VAL A 10 13.65 -5.25 -2.13
CA VAL A 10 13.25 -4.09 -1.33
C VAL A 10 11.83 -3.65 -1.70
N ASP A 11 11.52 -3.56 -2.99
CA ASP A 11 10.18 -3.20 -3.47
C ASP A 11 9.13 -4.18 -2.94
N ILE A 12 9.40 -5.49 -3.02
CA ILE A 12 8.51 -6.54 -2.50
C ILE A 12 8.35 -6.43 -0.98
N ALA A 13 9.44 -6.18 -0.25
CA ALA A 13 9.40 -6.06 1.21
C ALA A 13 8.58 -4.86 1.68
N TYR A 14 8.60 -3.74 0.94
CA TYR A 14 7.95 -2.49 1.34
C TYR A 14 6.57 -2.26 0.73
N ALA A 15 6.21 -2.92 -0.37
CA ALA A 15 4.92 -2.74 -1.02
C ALA A 15 3.70 -2.92 -0.08
N PRO A 16 3.64 -3.98 0.78
CA PRO A 16 2.53 -4.14 1.70
C PRO A 16 2.39 -2.98 2.70
N PHE A 17 3.52 -2.39 3.12
CA PHE A 17 3.52 -1.25 4.03
C PHE A 17 3.03 0.02 3.35
N ILE A 18 3.43 0.28 2.10
CA ILE A 18 2.97 1.44 1.34
C ILE A 18 1.46 1.37 1.12
N ASP A 19 0.93 0.22 0.68
CA ASP A 19 -0.51 0.01 0.52
C ASP A 19 -1.28 0.11 1.85
N GLY A 20 -0.73 -0.49 2.91
CA GLY A 20 -1.30 -0.42 4.25
C GLY A 20 -1.35 1.01 4.78
N PHE A 21 -0.26 1.77 4.66
CA PHE A 21 -0.22 3.18 5.04
C PHE A 21 -1.17 4.02 4.21
N GLN A 22 -1.26 3.80 2.89
CA GLN A 22 -2.20 4.53 2.05
C GLN A 22 -3.63 4.36 2.56
N THR A 23 -4.04 3.12 2.81
CA THR A 23 -5.35 2.78 3.38
C THR A 23 -5.59 3.43 4.73
N LEU A 24 -4.63 3.34 5.65
CA LEU A 24 -4.79 3.80 7.02
C LEU A 24 -4.80 5.32 7.13
N PHE A 25 -3.88 6.01 6.47
CA PHE A 25 -3.81 7.47 6.51
C PHE A 25 -5.01 8.11 5.80
N ALA A 26 -5.46 7.56 4.67
CA ALA A 26 -6.69 8.01 4.04
C ALA A 26 -7.91 7.75 4.95
N GLY A 27 -8.08 6.53 5.45
CA GLY A 27 -9.27 6.12 6.19
C GLY A 27 -9.38 6.61 7.63
N ILE A 28 -8.28 6.98 8.28
CA ILE A 28 -8.26 7.42 9.70
C ILE A 28 -7.89 8.90 9.83
N LYS A 29 -7.01 9.41 8.97
CA LYS A 29 -6.46 10.78 9.07
C LYS A 29 -6.92 11.71 7.94
N ASN A 30 -7.68 11.21 6.96
CA ASN A 30 -8.03 11.94 5.74
C ASN A 30 -6.78 12.54 5.06
N TYR A 31 -5.69 11.76 5.04
CA TYR A 31 -4.38 12.19 4.53
C TYR A 31 -3.95 11.30 3.36
N ASP A 32 -3.68 11.92 2.21
CA ASP A 32 -3.13 11.23 1.03
C ASP A 32 -1.61 11.17 1.12
N ILE A 33 -1.06 9.97 1.31
CA ILE A 33 0.39 9.77 1.36
C ILE A 33 1.06 9.91 -0.02
N THR A 34 0.29 9.94 -1.10
CA THR A 34 0.82 10.04 -2.47
C THR A 34 0.93 11.48 -2.94
N GLU A 35 0.22 12.42 -2.31
CA GLU A 35 0.22 13.84 -2.67
C GLU A 35 1.63 14.43 -2.60
N GLY A 36 2.08 15.06 -3.68
CA GLY A 36 3.42 15.64 -3.81
C GLY A 36 4.58 14.63 -3.88
N ARG A 37 4.32 13.32 -3.89
CA ARG A 37 5.35 12.26 -3.86
C ARG A 37 5.36 11.43 -5.15
N ALA A 38 5.91 12.01 -6.22
CA ALA A 38 5.94 11.40 -7.56
C ALA A 38 6.51 9.96 -7.59
N ASN A 39 7.60 9.68 -6.85
CA ASN A 39 8.20 8.34 -6.83
C ASN A 39 7.30 7.29 -6.17
N ILE A 40 6.50 7.67 -5.17
CA ILE A 40 5.53 6.75 -4.55
C ILE A 40 4.38 6.47 -5.51
N GLN A 41 3.91 7.48 -6.25
CA GLN A 41 2.89 7.29 -7.28
C GLN A 41 3.36 6.34 -8.38
N ILE A 42 4.61 6.50 -8.85
CA ILE A 42 5.22 5.59 -9.82
C ILE A 42 5.34 4.18 -9.24
N PHE A 43 5.87 4.05 -8.02
CA PHE A 43 5.99 2.77 -7.33
C PHE A 43 4.65 2.02 -7.26
N ILE A 44 3.59 2.68 -6.77
CA ILE A 44 2.25 2.07 -6.67
C ILE A 44 1.75 1.66 -8.06
N LYS A 45 1.93 2.51 -9.06
CA LYS A 45 1.53 2.22 -10.44
C LYS A 45 2.25 0.99 -11.00
N GLU A 46 3.55 0.84 -10.76
CA GLU A 46 4.33 -0.30 -11.24
C GLU A 46 4.01 -1.59 -10.45
N MET A 47 3.87 -1.50 -9.12
CA MET A 47 3.49 -2.65 -8.28
C MET A 47 2.11 -3.20 -8.65
N ASN A 48 1.14 -2.34 -8.98
CA ASN A 48 -0.20 -2.74 -9.41
C ASN A 48 -0.23 -3.48 -10.75
N LYS A 49 0.87 -3.51 -11.53
CA LYS A 49 0.97 -4.34 -12.74
C LYS A 49 1.36 -5.79 -12.43
N ILE A 50 1.81 -6.08 -11.21
CA ILE A 50 2.24 -7.41 -10.79
C ILE A 50 1.03 -8.17 -10.27
N ASP A 51 0.52 -9.12 -11.05
CA ASP A 51 -0.67 -9.91 -10.70
C ASP A 51 -0.51 -10.68 -9.37
N ALA A 52 0.66 -11.27 -9.12
CA ALA A 52 0.93 -11.94 -7.86
C ALA A 52 0.84 -10.99 -6.65
N TYR A 53 1.18 -9.70 -6.81
CA TYR A 53 1.08 -8.71 -5.75
C TYR A 53 -0.37 -8.28 -5.51
N THR A 54 -1.15 -8.06 -6.58
CA THR A 54 -2.56 -7.62 -6.44
C THR A 54 -3.40 -8.66 -5.68
N HIS A 55 -3.11 -9.95 -5.84
CA HIS A 55 -3.73 -11.04 -5.08
C HIS A 55 -3.41 -11.04 -3.58
N THR A 56 -2.36 -10.32 -3.14
CA THR A 56 -1.98 -10.23 -1.72
C THR A 56 -2.57 -9.02 -1.00
N LYS A 57 -3.24 -8.12 -1.72
CA LYS A 57 -3.84 -6.92 -1.12
C LYS A 57 -4.95 -7.29 -0.16
N GLN A 58 -4.95 -6.64 0.99
CA GLN A 58 -5.96 -6.84 2.03
C GLN A 58 -7.19 -5.98 1.75
N ASP A 59 -8.35 -6.39 2.27
CA ASP A 59 -9.56 -5.57 2.24
C ASP A 59 -9.32 -4.27 3.03
N PRO A 60 -9.51 -3.08 2.43
CA PRO A 60 -9.25 -1.81 3.11
C PRO A 60 -10.09 -1.59 4.37
N THR A 61 -11.33 -2.11 4.39
CA THR A 61 -12.27 -1.97 5.51
C THR A 61 -11.79 -2.79 6.69
N GLU A 62 -11.34 -4.02 6.45
CA GLU A 62 -10.77 -4.88 7.49
C GLU A 62 -9.50 -4.27 8.09
N VAL A 63 -8.60 -3.75 7.25
CA VAL A 63 -7.35 -3.11 7.69
C VAL A 63 -7.64 -1.91 8.59
N ILE A 64 -8.59 -1.05 8.21
CA ILE A 64 -8.99 0.11 9.02
C ILE A 64 -9.62 -0.35 10.34
N ALA A 65 -10.56 -1.31 10.31
CA ALA A 65 -11.24 -1.80 11.51
C ALA A 65 -10.26 -2.43 12.51
N LEU A 66 -9.38 -3.31 12.04
CA LEU A 66 -8.35 -3.95 12.86
C LEU A 66 -7.38 -2.92 13.45
N THR A 67 -6.99 -1.91 12.67
CA THR A 67 -6.05 -0.90 13.14
C THR A 67 -6.68 0.03 14.17
N LYS A 68 -7.93 0.45 13.95
CA LYS A 68 -8.69 1.22 14.96
C LYS A 68 -8.78 0.45 16.28
N LYS A 69 -9.11 -0.85 16.22
CA LYS A 69 -9.14 -1.74 17.40
C LYS A 69 -7.78 -1.83 18.09
N LYS A 70 -6.69 -2.05 17.35
CA LYS A 70 -5.32 -2.19 17.91
C LYS A 70 -4.79 -0.89 18.53
N LEU A 71 -5.17 0.26 17.98
CA LEU A 71 -4.69 1.57 18.43
C LEU A 71 -5.66 2.28 19.40
N GLY A 72 -6.79 1.65 19.75
CA GLY A 72 -7.79 2.25 20.63
C GLY A 72 -8.50 3.47 20.02
N VAL A 73 -8.53 3.59 18.69
CA VAL A 73 -9.26 4.64 17.98
C VAL A 73 -10.74 4.27 17.99
N ARG A 74 -11.58 5.09 18.63
CA ARG A 74 -13.02 4.87 18.69
C ARG A 74 -13.62 4.91 17.28
N THR A 75 -14.37 3.87 16.92
CA THR A 75 -15.14 3.73 15.67
C THR A 75 -16.42 4.53 15.71
#